data_AF-A0A5M6D411-F1
#
_entry.id   AF-A0A5M6D411-F1
#
_cell.length_a   1.000
_cell.length_b   1.000
_cell.length_c   1.000
_cell.angle_alpha   90.00
_cell.angle_beta   90.00
_cell.angle_gamma   90.00
#
_symmetry.space_group_name_H-M   'P 1'
#
loop_
_entity.id
_entity.type
_entity.pdbx_description
1 polymer ?
#
loop_
_entity_poly.entity_id
_entity_poly.type
_entity_poly.pdbx_seq_one_letter_code
_entity_poly.pdbx_strand_id
1 'polypeptide(L)'
;MPQHASASHLASITPLPPDEAGRVLTFAWKLTSNVLICLIPLTIIAASVPIALVLMRLQPLAATLVAGVLLLTSLGLQVAWAGTYPEWPINRVLRWRLRRAVAHRSAAALAGRRAHRREVRPWPNSAAMVEWLPREKWSVTQLDSAEDVLLIEVTSRGIRMEGDRAYYQVPGSSIIDVQYESVRPAGCLHRLHFVIVVFRTDTGPLEFPITHRDHGLGGLRSEARYQRAMQLYGEISAIAQGGDWSYCDPSHKHGAPRRPTRRSPQQINPYAAPAH
;
A
#
# COMPACT_ATOMS: atom_id res chain seq x y z
N MET A 1 16.33 -9.93 34.54
CA MET A 1 15.39 -10.91 33.98
C MET A 1 14.62 -10.25 32.85
N PRO A 2 14.67 -10.76 31.61
CA PRO A 2 13.93 -10.16 30.51
C PRO A 2 12.44 -10.54 30.66
N GLN A 3 11.59 -9.52 30.79
CA GLN A 3 10.14 -9.68 30.72
C GLN A 3 9.80 -10.26 29.34
N HIS A 4 9.28 -11.49 29.29
CA HIS A 4 8.55 -11.96 28.14
C HIS A 4 7.39 -11.01 27.91
N ALA A 5 7.50 -10.17 26.87
CA ALA A 5 6.39 -9.35 26.41
C ALA A 5 5.22 -10.27 26.12
N SER A 6 4.16 -10.18 26.93
CA SER A 6 2.88 -10.82 26.63
C SER A 6 2.52 -10.46 25.20
N ALA A 7 2.45 -11.47 24.32
CA ALA A 7 2.08 -11.27 22.94
C ALA A 7 0.67 -10.68 22.92
N SER A 8 0.56 -9.37 22.72
CA SER A 8 -0.72 -8.72 22.52
C SER A 8 -1.39 -9.39 21.33
N HIS A 9 -2.61 -9.90 21.50
CA HIS A 9 -3.45 -10.40 20.42
C HIS A 9 -4.04 -9.28 19.56
N LEU A 10 -3.79 -8.03 19.93
CA LEU A 10 -4.29 -6.83 19.25
C LEU A 10 -3.17 -6.16 18.47
N ALA A 11 -3.53 -5.61 17.32
CA ALA A 11 -2.67 -4.73 16.55
C ALA A 11 -2.44 -3.42 17.30
N SER A 12 -1.22 -2.89 17.22
CA SER A 12 -0.85 -1.61 17.79
C SER A 12 -0.45 -0.63 16.71
N ILE A 13 -1.00 0.58 16.78
CA ILE A 13 -0.66 1.70 15.92
C ILE A 13 -0.01 2.76 16.80
N THR A 14 1.29 2.97 16.62
CA THR A 14 2.04 3.97 17.38
C THR A 14 2.31 5.16 16.47
N PRO A 15 1.69 6.33 16.71
CA PRO A 15 1.97 7.51 15.92
C PRO A 15 3.44 7.92 16.08
N LEU A 16 4.04 8.40 14.98
CA LEU A 16 5.38 8.97 15.04
C LEU A 16 5.34 10.34 15.74
N PRO A 17 6.43 10.72 16.42
CA PRO A 17 6.57 12.06 16.96
C PRO A 17 6.35 13.15 15.89
N PRO A 18 5.80 14.32 16.25
CA PRO A 18 5.46 15.37 15.29
C PRO A 18 6.68 15.94 14.56
N ASP A 19 7.88 15.83 15.15
CA ASP A 19 9.12 16.19 14.48
C ASP A 19 9.53 15.18 13.41
N GLU A 20 9.03 13.95 13.42
CA GLU A 20 9.40 12.89 12.49
C GLU A 20 8.30 12.55 11.48
N ALA A 21 7.04 12.82 11.83
CA ALA A 21 5.88 12.51 11.03
C ALA A 21 5.74 13.43 9.80
N GLY A 22 5.26 12.88 8.69
CA GLY A 22 4.83 13.68 7.52
C GLY A 22 5.94 14.34 6.72
N ARG A 23 7.19 13.85 6.80
CA ARG A 23 8.36 14.44 6.11
C ARG A 23 8.61 13.84 4.74
N VAL A 24 8.09 12.64 4.47
CA VAL A 24 8.30 11.93 3.22
C VAL A 24 7.25 12.33 2.19
N LEU A 25 5.97 12.28 2.57
CA LEU A 25 4.85 12.53 1.69
C LEU A 25 4.22 13.91 1.96
N THR A 26 5.02 14.97 1.78
CA THR A 26 4.56 16.35 1.99
C THR A 26 3.57 16.78 0.90
N PHE A 27 2.70 17.74 1.22
CA PHE A 27 1.79 18.35 0.23
C PHE A 27 2.55 18.90 -0.98
N ALA A 28 3.67 19.60 -0.73
CA ALA A 28 4.55 20.10 -1.79
C ALA A 28 5.03 18.96 -2.70
N TRP A 29 5.44 17.82 -2.13
CA TRP A 29 5.86 16.66 -2.93
C TRP A 29 4.72 16.11 -3.79
N LYS A 30 3.51 15.97 -3.24
CA LYS A 30 2.32 15.53 -3.99
C LYS A 30 2.03 16.48 -5.15
N LEU A 31 2.03 17.77 -4.88
CA LEU A 31 1.81 18.80 -5.90
C LEU A 31 2.88 18.74 -7.00
N THR A 32 4.17 18.70 -6.63
CA THR A 32 5.26 18.59 -7.59
C THR A 32 5.18 17.30 -8.40
N SER A 33 4.81 16.17 -7.78
CA SER A 33 4.64 14.91 -8.51
C SER A 33 3.53 14.97 -9.55
N ASN A 34 2.37 15.54 -9.19
CA ASN A 34 1.25 15.68 -10.13
C ASN A 34 1.59 16.64 -11.26
N VAL A 35 2.23 17.78 -10.96
CA VAL A 35 2.70 18.73 -11.97
C VAL A 35 3.70 18.04 -12.92
N LEU A 36 4.66 17.27 -12.40
CA LEU A 36 5.66 16.59 -13.22
C LEU A 36 5.03 15.56 -14.16
N ILE A 37 4.05 14.78 -13.69
CA ILE A 37 3.32 13.79 -14.50
C ILE A 37 2.57 14.48 -15.65
N CYS A 38 1.98 15.65 -15.39
CA CYS A 38 1.27 16.44 -16.41
C CYS A 38 2.23 17.16 -17.37
N LEU A 39 3.42 17.56 -16.94
CA LEU A 39 4.38 18.29 -17.77
C LEU A 39 5.04 17.41 -18.83
N ILE A 40 5.30 16.13 -18.55
CA ILE A 40 5.99 15.21 -19.49
C ILE A 40 5.29 15.13 -20.87
N PRO A 41 3.97 14.89 -21.00
CA PRO A 41 3.33 14.91 -22.31
C PRO A 41 3.38 16.30 -22.96
N LEU A 42 3.34 17.36 -22.16
CA LEU A 42 3.36 18.74 -22.62
C LEU A 42 4.74 19.14 -23.18
N THR A 43 5.84 18.67 -22.57
CA THR A 43 7.20 18.91 -23.05
C THR A 43 7.51 18.16 -24.35
N ILE A 44 6.96 16.96 -24.53
CA ILE A 44 7.07 16.22 -25.81
C ILE A 44 6.46 17.05 -26.95
N ILE A 45 5.24 17.58 -26.75
CA ILE A 45 4.58 18.45 -27.74
C ILE A 45 5.39 19.73 -27.93
N ALA A 46 5.75 20.42 -26.84
CA ALA A 46 6.48 21.68 -26.90
C ALA A 46 7.86 21.56 -27.58
N ALA A 47 8.53 20.41 -27.48
CA ALA A 47 9.78 20.13 -28.19
C ALA A 47 9.57 19.83 -29.68
N SER A 48 8.45 19.19 -30.04
CA SER A 48 8.15 18.84 -31.44
C SER A 48 7.84 20.05 -32.33
N VAL A 49 7.18 21.08 -31.77
CA VAL A 49 6.76 22.30 -32.49
C VAL A 49 7.93 23.12 -33.07
N PRO A 50 8.97 23.51 -32.31
CA PRO A 50 10.08 24.29 -32.86
C PRO A 50 10.88 23.50 -33.90
N ILE A 51 11.04 22.18 -33.71
CA ILE A 51 11.68 21.30 -34.71
C ILE A 51 10.90 21.34 -36.02
N ALA A 52 9.57 21.21 -35.96
CA ALA A 52 8.71 21.32 -37.15
C ALA A 52 8.82 22.71 -37.81
N LEU A 53 8.80 23.79 -37.02
CA LEU A 53 8.89 25.17 -37.54
C LEU A 53 10.24 25.46 -38.23
N VAL A 54 11.36 24.99 -37.66
CA VAL A 54 12.69 25.13 -38.27
C VAL A 54 12.77 24.34 -39.58
N LEU A 55 12.26 23.11 -39.58
CA LEU A 55 12.24 22.28 -40.79
C LEU A 55 11.37 22.89 -41.89
N MET A 56 10.19 23.45 -41.55
CA MET A 56 9.32 24.12 -42.51
C MET A 56 9.99 25.32 -43.19
N ARG A 57 10.89 26.02 -42.49
CA ARG A 57 11.66 27.13 -43.08
C ARG A 57 12.77 26.67 -44.01
N LEU A 58 13.38 25.52 -43.77
CA LEU A 58 14.51 25.03 -44.56
C LEU A 58 14.05 24.25 -45.79
N GLN A 59 13.07 23.34 -45.64
CA GLN A 59 12.57 22.48 -46.71
C GLN A 59 11.08 22.12 -46.50
N PRO A 60 10.13 22.84 -47.13
CA PRO A 60 8.70 22.70 -46.80
C PRO A 60 8.12 21.31 -47.14
N LEU A 61 8.53 20.70 -48.26
CA LEU A 61 8.08 19.36 -48.65
C LEU A 61 8.56 18.27 -47.66
N ALA A 62 9.84 18.28 -47.31
CA ALA A 62 10.41 17.35 -46.34
C ALA A 62 9.86 17.60 -44.92
N ALA A 63 9.63 18.86 -44.55
CA ALA A 63 9.09 19.25 -43.26
C ALA A 63 7.69 18.71 -43.00
N THR A 64 6.86 18.60 -44.03
CA THR A 64 5.48 18.09 -43.88
C THR A 64 5.50 16.60 -43.50
N LEU A 65 6.39 15.81 -44.13
CA LEU A 65 6.62 14.40 -43.78
C LEU A 65 7.21 14.25 -42.38
N VAL A 66 8.24 15.03 -42.03
CA VAL A 66 8.87 14.96 -40.70
C VAL A 66 7.91 15.40 -39.60
N ALA A 67 7.13 16.46 -39.83
CA ALA A 67 6.10 16.91 -38.89
C ALA A 67 5.01 15.84 -38.70
N GLY A 68 4.56 15.19 -39.77
CA GLY A 68 3.63 14.06 -39.69
C GLY A 68 4.19 12.90 -38.86
N VAL A 69 5.44 12.50 -39.10
CA VAL A 69 6.12 11.45 -38.32
C VAL A 69 6.29 11.85 -36.85
N LEU A 70 6.71 13.09 -36.57
CA LEU A 70 6.85 13.60 -35.20
C LEU A 70 5.53 13.62 -34.46
N LEU A 71 4.43 14.02 -35.12
CA LEU A 71 3.10 14.06 -34.52
C LEU A 71 2.60 12.65 -34.23
N LEU A 72 2.73 11.72 -35.17
CA LEU A 72 2.38 10.31 -34.96
C LEU A 72 3.21 9.65 -33.85
N THR A 73 4.52 9.93 -33.81
CA THR A 73 5.42 9.41 -32.77
C THR A 73 5.09 10.00 -31.41
N SER A 74 4.79 11.30 -31.34
CA SER A 74 4.38 11.98 -30.10
C SER A 74 3.05 11.45 -29.60
N LEU A 75 2.08 11.21 -30.49
CA LEU A 75 0.80 10.61 -30.15
C LEU A 75 0.99 9.18 -29.63
N GLY A 76 1.78 8.35 -30.33
CA GLY A 76 2.11 7.00 -29.90
C GLY A 76 2.78 6.97 -28.53
N LEU A 77 3.70 7.90 -28.27
CA LEU A 77 4.37 8.04 -26.97
C LEU A 77 3.41 8.48 -25.85
N GLN A 78 2.46 9.36 -26.14
CA GLN A 78 1.43 9.77 -25.16
C GLN A 78 0.45 8.64 -24.84
N VAL A 79 0.02 7.87 -25.85
CA VAL A 79 -0.83 6.69 -25.64
C VAL A 79 -0.08 5.64 -24.83
N ALA A 80 1.19 5.38 -25.15
CA ALA A 80 2.04 4.50 -24.36
C ALA A 80 2.20 5.01 -22.92
N TRP A 81 2.43 6.31 -22.72
CA TRP A 81 2.56 6.94 -21.41
C TRP A 81 1.28 6.77 -20.58
N ALA A 82 0.11 7.06 -21.17
CA ALA A 82 -1.19 6.91 -20.52
C ALA A 82 -1.53 5.44 -20.19
N GLY A 83 -1.03 4.49 -21.00
CA GLY A 83 -1.17 3.05 -20.76
C GLY A 83 -0.18 2.48 -19.75
N THR A 84 0.88 3.21 -19.40
CA THR A 84 1.84 2.83 -18.35
C THR A 84 1.50 3.47 -17.02
N TYR A 85 2.03 2.94 -15.91
CA TYR A 85 1.96 3.58 -14.60
C TYR A 85 2.98 4.73 -14.52
N PRO A 86 2.61 5.99 -14.79
CA PRO A 86 3.57 7.07 -15.09
C PRO A 86 4.29 7.57 -13.83
N GLU A 87 3.75 7.23 -12.65
CA GLU A 87 4.27 7.60 -11.33
C GLU A 87 5.56 6.86 -10.95
N TRP A 88 5.98 5.85 -11.72
CA TRP A 88 7.10 4.98 -11.36
C TRP A 88 8.43 5.69 -11.03
N PRO A 89 8.88 6.74 -11.75
CA PRO A 89 10.15 7.40 -11.42
C PRO A 89 10.04 8.16 -10.10
N ILE A 90 8.90 8.79 -9.88
CA ILE A 90 8.57 9.55 -8.66
C ILE A 90 8.50 8.60 -7.47
N ASN A 91 7.84 7.45 -7.64
CA ASN A 91 7.73 6.43 -6.61
C ASN A 91 9.09 5.81 -6.25
N ARG A 92 10.06 5.76 -7.18
CA ARG A 92 11.44 5.35 -6.87
C ARG A 92 12.13 6.34 -5.92
N VAL A 93 11.95 7.65 -6.15
CA VAL A 93 12.48 8.70 -5.27
C VAL A 93 11.78 8.66 -3.92
N LEU A 94 10.44 8.51 -3.91
CA LEU A 94 9.65 8.38 -2.70
C LEU A 94 10.09 7.18 -1.86
N ARG A 95 10.29 6.01 -2.49
CA ARG A 95 10.82 4.80 -1.84
C ARG A 95 12.17 5.04 -1.20
N TRP A 96 13.08 5.72 -1.91
CA TRP A 96 14.39 6.04 -1.37
C TRP A 96 14.29 6.99 -0.17
N ARG A 97 13.46 8.04 -0.26
CA ARG A 97 13.20 8.98 0.85
C ARG A 97 12.63 8.28 2.07
N LEU A 98 11.61 7.42 1.88
CA LEU A 98 10.98 6.65 2.95
C LEU A 98 12.01 5.72 3.61
N ARG A 99 12.75 4.94 2.83
CA ARG A 99 13.79 4.05 3.36
C ARG A 99 14.88 4.79 4.11
N ARG A 100 15.30 5.96 3.62
CA ARG A 100 16.29 6.80 4.30
C ARG A 100 15.75 7.34 5.63
N ALA A 101 14.51 7.81 5.66
CA ALA A 101 13.86 8.27 6.89
C ALA A 101 13.75 7.12 7.90
N VAL A 102 13.21 5.99 7.48
CA VAL A 102 13.09 4.76 8.28
C VAL A 102 14.44 4.29 8.82
N ALA A 103 15.49 4.28 7.99
CA ALA A 103 16.83 3.89 8.41
C ALA A 103 17.40 4.85 9.46
N HIS A 104 17.22 6.16 9.27
CA HIS A 104 17.64 7.17 10.25
C HIS A 104 16.92 7.00 11.59
N ARG A 105 15.60 6.76 11.57
CA ARG A 105 14.81 6.50 12.78
C ARG A 105 15.27 5.23 13.49
N SER A 106 15.52 4.17 12.72
CA SER A 106 16.04 2.90 13.23
C SER A 106 17.41 3.06 13.90
N ALA A 107 18.33 3.79 13.27
CA ALA A 107 19.66 4.05 13.83
C ALA A 107 19.61 4.90 15.11
N ALA A 108 18.77 5.94 15.13
CA ALA A 108 18.58 6.78 16.31
C ALA A 108 17.98 6.01 17.50
N ALA A 109 17.06 5.08 17.23
CA ALA A 109 16.49 4.19 18.25
C ALA A 109 17.53 3.18 18.78
N LEU A 110 18.35 2.56 17.90
CA LEU A 110 19.45 1.67 18.31
C LEU A 110 20.48 2.38 19.20
N ALA A 111 20.74 3.66 18.93
CA ALA A 111 21.66 4.48 19.73
C ALA A 111 21.06 4.95 21.08
N GLY A 112 19.89 4.44 21.48
CA GLY A 112 19.23 4.80 22.75
C GLY A 112 18.66 6.22 22.80
N ARG A 113 18.66 6.95 21.67
CA ARG A 113 18.22 8.36 21.64
C ARG A 113 16.71 8.52 21.45
N ARG A 114 15.99 7.42 21.16
CA ARG A 114 14.55 7.40 20.89
C ARG A 114 13.90 6.16 21.48
N ALA A 115 13.07 6.36 22.51
CA ALA A 115 12.43 5.31 23.30
C ALA A 115 11.05 4.86 22.78
N HIS A 116 10.51 5.51 21.74
CA HIS A 116 9.14 5.26 21.26
C HIS A 116 8.98 3.98 20.43
N ARG A 117 10.04 3.16 20.28
CA ARG A 117 10.04 1.99 19.40
C ARG A 117 10.27 0.70 20.19
N ARG A 118 9.22 -0.13 20.30
CA ARG A 118 9.26 -1.41 21.04
C ARG A 118 10.16 -2.47 20.39
N GLU A 119 10.31 -2.47 19.07
CA GLU A 119 11.24 -3.36 18.35
C GLU A 119 12.06 -2.57 17.33
N VAL A 120 13.38 -2.55 17.54
CA VAL A 120 14.32 -1.92 16.63
C VAL A 120 15.08 -3.00 15.86
N ARG A 121 14.54 -3.41 14.71
CA ARG A 121 15.23 -4.30 13.77
C ARG A 121 15.40 -3.57 12.44
N PRO A 122 16.56 -3.71 11.77
CA PRO A 122 16.73 -3.19 10.42
C PRO A 122 15.64 -3.72 9.48
N TRP A 123 15.19 -2.87 8.57
CA TRP A 123 14.25 -3.26 7.53
C TRP A 123 14.97 -4.05 6.43
N PRO A 124 14.40 -5.18 5.96
CA PRO A 124 15.02 -5.93 4.89
C PRO A 124 14.94 -5.15 3.57
N ASN A 125 15.94 -5.35 2.71
CA ASN A 125 15.95 -4.72 1.39
C ASN A 125 14.75 -5.14 0.51
N SER A 126 14.14 -6.29 0.80
CA SER A 126 12.95 -6.81 0.13
C SER A 126 11.64 -6.17 0.58
N ALA A 127 11.61 -5.40 1.68
CA ALA A 127 10.37 -4.78 2.18
C ALA A 127 9.70 -3.92 1.09
N ALA A 128 8.46 -4.28 0.75
CA ALA A 128 7.73 -3.59 -0.31
C ALA A 128 7.26 -2.21 0.18
N MET A 129 7.13 -1.26 -0.74
CA MET A 129 6.48 0.00 -0.43
C MET A 129 5.00 -0.09 -0.81
N VAL A 130 4.14 0.11 0.18
CA VAL A 130 2.69 0.14 0.01
C VAL A 130 2.15 1.50 0.42
N GLU A 131 0.96 1.83 -0.03
CA GLU A 131 0.20 2.97 0.45
C GLU A 131 -1.09 2.47 1.12
N TRP A 132 -1.47 3.15 2.19
CA TRP A 132 -2.76 2.96 2.83
C TRP A 132 -3.75 3.98 2.29
N LEU A 133 -4.82 3.49 1.69
CA LEU A 133 -5.87 4.31 1.10
C LEU A 133 -7.24 3.86 1.64
N PRO A 134 -7.81 4.57 2.63
CA PRO A 134 -9.15 4.29 3.14
C PRO A 134 -10.21 4.31 2.04
N ARG A 135 -11.21 3.44 2.16
CA ARG A 135 -12.26 3.30 1.15
C ARG A 135 -13.05 4.58 0.92
N GLU A 136 -13.27 5.39 1.96
CA GLU A 136 -13.97 6.67 1.83
C GLU A 136 -13.28 7.64 0.86
N LYS A 137 -12.00 7.42 0.55
CA LYS A 137 -11.21 8.24 -0.38
C LYS A 137 -11.14 7.68 -1.80
N TRP A 138 -11.78 6.55 -2.09
CA TRP A 138 -11.72 5.92 -3.43
C TRP A 138 -12.63 6.59 -4.45
N SER A 139 -13.74 7.19 -4.00
CA SER A 139 -14.76 7.80 -4.86
C SER A 139 -14.49 9.27 -5.18
N VAL A 140 -13.56 9.92 -4.47
CA VAL A 140 -13.31 11.36 -4.59
C VAL A 140 -11.95 11.59 -5.27
N THR A 141 -11.93 12.44 -6.30
CA THR A 141 -10.69 12.98 -6.89
C THR A 141 -10.02 13.92 -5.89
N GLN A 142 -9.28 13.36 -4.93
CA GLN A 142 -8.46 14.13 -4.00
C GLN A 142 -7.00 14.11 -4.45
N LEU A 143 -6.35 15.27 -4.37
CA LEU A 143 -4.88 15.38 -4.48
C LEU A 143 -4.15 14.57 -3.39
N ASP A 144 -4.86 14.28 -2.29
CA ASP A 144 -4.37 13.56 -1.13
C ASP A 144 -5.24 12.34 -0.81
N SER A 145 -5.11 11.30 -1.62
CA SER A 145 -5.85 10.06 -1.42
C SER A 145 -5.21 9.22 -0.31
N ALA A 146 -3.90 8.94 -0.38
CA ALA A 146 -3.22 8.07 0.57
C ALA A 146 -3.00 8.73 1.95
N GLU A 147 -3.40 8.04 3.03
CA GLU A 147 -3.18 8.51 4.39
C GLU A 147 -1.75 8.33 4.88
N ASP A 148 -1.12 7.24 4.46
CA ASP A 148 0.28 6.98 4.77
C ASP A 148 0.93 6.17 3.64
N VAL A 149 2.26 6.26 3.54
CA VAL A 149 3.09 5.42 2.67
C VAL A 149 4.06 4.67 3.54
N LEU A 150 4.02 3.35 3.41
CA LEU A 150 4.56 2.41 4.37
C LEU A 150 5.58 1.49 3.71
N LEU A 151 6.60 1.09 4.47
CA LEU A 151 7.30 -0.17 4.20
C LEU A 151 6.54 -1.27 4.91
N ILE A 152 6.28 -2.38 4.20
CA ILE A 152 5.61 -3.56 4.74
C ILE A 152 6.57 -4.76 4.74
N GLU A 153 6.53 -5.51 5.83
CA GLU A 153 7.19 -6.80 5.98
C GLU A 153 6.19 -7.79 6.59
N VAL A 154 5.90 -8.85 5.85
CA VAL A 154 5.10 -9.97 6.33
C VAL A 154 6.05 -11.00 6.92
N THR A 155 5.81 -11.38 8.18
CA THR A 155 6.61 -12.37 8.91
C THR A 155 5.72 -13.51 9.39
N SER A 156 6.30 -14.61 9.83
CA SER A 156 5.55 -15.73 10.40
C SER A 156 4.74 -15.38 11.66
N ARG A 157 5.01 -14.23 12.30
CA ARG A 157 4.30 -13.78 13.52
C ARG A 157 3.21 -12.76 13.25
N GLY A 158 3.18 -12.16 12.06
CA GLY A 158 2.38 -10.97 11.82
C GLY A 158 2.98 -10.06 10.75
N ILE A 159 2.32 -8.94 10.54
CA ILE A 159 2.74 -7.87 9.66
C ILE A 159 3.42 -6.78 10.50
N ARG A 160 4.54 -6.28 10.00
CA ARG A 160 5.15 -5.04 10.48
C ARG A 160 5.08 -4.00 9.38
N MET A 161 4.65 -2.79 9.74
CA MET A 161 4.66 -1.65 8.83
C MET A 161 5.29 -0.42 9.48
N GLU A 162 6.08 0.32 8.73
CA GLU A 162 6.56 1.65 9.16
C GLU A 162 6.29 2.67 8.07
N GLY A 163 5.50 3.67 8.43
CA GLY A 163 5.05 4.75 7.57
C GLY A 163 5.80 6.05 7.73
N ASP A 164 5.30 7.05 7.02
CA ASP A 164 5.65 8.44 7.25
C ASP A 164 4.93 9.00 8.48
N ARG A 165 3.77 8.44 8.88
CA ARG A 165 2.98 8.96 10.02
C ARG A 165 2.96 8.04 11.23
N ALA A 166 2.97 6.71 11.05
CA ALA A 166 2.89 5.79 12.16
C ALA A 166 3.71 4.51 11.97
N TYR A 167 3.94 3.83 13.09
CA TYR A 167 4.41 2.45 13.13
C TYR A 167 3.24 1.52 13.42
N TYR A 168 3.16 0.42 12.70
CA TYR A 168 2.09 -0.57 12.83
C TYR A 168 2.70 -1.93 13.11
N GLN A 169 2.18 -2.58 14.15
CA GLN A 169 2.48 -3.97 14.46
C GLN A 169 1.16 -4.73 14.50
N VAL A 170 0.98 -5.65 13.57
CA VAL A 170 -0.26 -6.41 13.38
C VAL A 170 0.07 -7.89 13.58
N PRO A 171 -0.11 -8.44 14.78
CA PRO A 171 0.06 -9.88 15.03
C PRO A 171 -0.86 -10.70 14.11
N GLY A 172 -0.44 -11.87 13.65
CA GLY A 172 -1.29 -12.73 12.81
C GLY A 172 -2.62 -13.10 13.48
N SER A 173 -2.63 -13.20 14.82
CA SER A 173 -3.82 -13.45 15.64
C SER A 173 -4.81 -12.28 15.70
N SER A 174 -4.40 -11.06 15.35
CA SER A 174 -5.31 -9.91 15.29
C SER A 174 -6.02 -9.80 13.94
N ILE A 175 -5.50 -10.44 12.88
CA ILE A 175 -6.04 -10.37 11.52
C ILE A 175 -7.31 -11.22 11.44
N ILE A 176 -8.44 -10.55 11.28
CA ILE A 176 -9.78 -11.14 11.22
C ILE A 176 -10.07 -11.65 9.82
N ASP A 177 -9.75 -10.83 8.83
CA ASP A 177 -10.06 -11.09 7.43
C ASP A 177 -9.03 -10.43 6.51
N VAL A 178 -8.88 -11.01 5.32
CA VAL A 178 -8.01 -10.53 4.27
C VAL A 178 -8.78 -10.66 2.97
N GLN A 179 -8.96 -9.54 2.26
CA GLN A 179 -9.69 -9.51 0.99
C GLN A 179 -8.81 -8.92 -0.12
N TYR A 180 -9.16 -9.24 -1.35
CA TYR A 180 -8.56 -8.67 -2.54
C TYR A 180 -9.62 -7.88 -3.31
N GLU A 181 -9.29 -6.67 -3.74
CA GLU A 181 -10.17 -5.87 -4.58
C GLU A 181 -9.42 -5.16 -5.72
N SER A 182 -10.08 -5.08 -6.88
CA SER A 182 -9.59 -4.27 -8.00
C SER A 182 -10.57 -3.15 -8.31
N VAL A 183 -10.12 -1.92 -8.05
CA VAL A 183 -10.94 -0.72 -8.23
C VAL A 183 -10.24 0.22 -9.20
N ARG A 184 -11.01 1.00 -9.95
CA ARG A 184 -10.51 2.16 -10.69
C ARG A 184 -11.01 3.41 -9.96
N PRO A 185 -10.22 4.00 -9.04
CA PRO A 185 -10.62 5.21 -8.34
C PRO A 185 -10.88 6.37 -9.32
N ALA A 186 -11.68 7.34 -8.88
CA ALA A 186 -11.94 8.53 -9.66
C ALA A 186 -10.62 9.29 -9.93
N GLY A 187 -10.36 9.67 -11.18
CA GLY A 187 -9.13 10.36 -11.59
C GLY A 187 -7.93 9.44 -11.90
N CYS A 188 -8.02 8.13 -11.66
CA CYS A 188 -6.99 7.17 -12.05
C CYS A 188 -7.27 6.62 -13.46
N LEU A 189 -6.29 6.72 -14.36
CA LEU A 189 -6.36 6.14 -15.71
C LEU A 189 -6.31 4.60 -15.70
N HIS A 190 -5.80 4.00 -14.63
CA HIS A 190 -5.55 2.58 -14.51
C HIS A 190 -6.24 1.99 -13.27
N ARG A 191 -6.49 0.67 -13.28
CA ARG A 191 -6.99 -0.05 -12.10
C ARG A 191 -5.88 -0.13 -11.05
N LEU A 192 -6.27 0.04 -9.79
CA LEU A 192 -5.47 -0.29 -8.62
C LEU A 192 -5.93 -1.64 -8.07
N HIS A 193 -5.01 -2.31 -7.36
CA HIS A 193 -5.21 -3.65 -6.84
C HIS A 193 -4.89 -3.62 -5.35
N PHE A 194 -5.95 -3.64 -4.54
CA PHE A 194 -5.88 -3.51 -3.09
C PHE A 194 -5.90 -4.89 -2.44
N VAL A 195 -5.09 -5.02 -1.39
CA VAL A 195 -5.23 -6.05 -0.37
C VAL A 195 -5.81 -5.37 0.85
N ILE A 196 -6.93 -5.86 1.33
CA ILE A 196 -7.68 -5.25 2.43
C ILE A 196 -7.48 -6.13 3.64
N VAL A 197 -6.76 -5.60 4.63
CA VAL A 197 -6.49 -6.34 5.86
C VAL A 197 -7.41 -5.79 6.94
N VAL A 198 -8.26 -6.64 7.51
CA VAL A 198 -9.11 -6.28 8.64
C VAL A 198 -8.50 -6.87 9.91
N PHE A 199 -8.15 -6.04 10.88
CA PHE A 199 -7.53 -6.50 12.12
C PHE A 199 -8.09 -5.82 13.36
N ARG A 200 -8.02 -6.51 14.50
CA ARG A 200 -8.45 -5.99 15.81
C ARG A 200 -7.39 -5.05 16.39
N THR A 201 -7.78 -3.84 16.74
CA THR A 201 -7.02 -2.90 17.58
C THR A 201 -7.64 -2.82 18.98
N ASP A 202 -7.08 -1.97 19.83
CA ASP A 202 -7.65 -1.59 21.13
C ASP A 202 -8.97 -0.79 20.99
N THR A 203 -9.12 -0.04 19.90
CA THR A 203 -10.31 0.78 19.62
C THR A 203 -11.40 0.07 18.83
N GLY A 204 -11.12 -1.10 18.25
CA GLY A 204 -12.09 -1.90 17.50
C GLY A 204 -11.47 -2.58 16.28
N PRO A 205 -12.27 -3.22 15.41
CA PRO A 205 -11.78 -3.69 14.12
C PRO A 205 -11.44 -2.48 13.22
N LEU A 206 -10.28 -2.52 12.60
CA LEU A 206 -9.84 -1.52 11.61
C LEU A 206 -9.68 -2.20 10.26
N GLU A 207 -10.28 -1.59 9.24
CA GLU A 207 -10.03 -1.94 7.84
C GLU A 207 -8.83 -1.16 7.31
N PHE A 208 -7.88 -1.87 6.72
CA PHE A 208 -6.61 -1.31 6.27
C PHE A 208 -6.34 -1.68 4.80
N PRO A 209 -6.93 -0.96 3.83
CA PRO A 209 -6.73 -1.23 2.42
C PRO A 209 -5.34 -0.75 1.97
N ILE A 210 -4.52 -1.67 1.49
CA ILE A 210 -3.15 -1.40 1.03
C ILE A 210 -2.98 -1.74 -0.44
N THR A 211 -2.25 -0.90 -1.19
CA THR A 211 -1.83 -1.21 -2.56
C THR A 211 -0.33 -0.99 -2.70
N HIS A 212 0.31 -1.77 -3.58
CA HIS A 212 1.71 -1.57 -3.91
C HIS A 212 1.93 -0.22 -4.61
N ARG A 213 3.04 0.42 -4.29
CA ARG A 213 3.45 1.71 -4.88
C ARG A 213 4.83 1.65 -5.55
N ASP A 214 5.69 0.72 -5.16
CA ASP A 214 7.04 0.54 -5.73
C ASP A 214 7.09 -0.33 -6.99
N HIS A 215 6.49 0.16 -8.05
CA HIS A 215 6.58 -0.45 -9.36
C HIS A 215 7.91 -0.08 -10.04
N GLY A 216 8.82 -1.04 -10.17
CA GLY A 216 9.97 -0.93 -11.09
C GLY A 216 9.53 -1.07 -12.55
N LEU A 217 10.48 -0.99 -13.51
CA LEU A 217 10.18 -1.08 -14.95
C LEU A 217 9.37 -2.35 -15.34
N GLY A 218 9.60 -3.48 -14.67
CA GLY A 218 8.82 -4.72 -14.88
C GLY A 218 7.43 -4.75 -14.24
N GLY A 219 7.07 -3.75 -13.43
CA GLY A 219 5.79 -3.66 -12.71
C GLY A 219 4.81 -2.61 -13.25
N LEU A 220 5.10 -2.04 -14.43
CA LEU A 220 4.30 -0.95 -15.02
C LEU A 220 2.97 -1.42 -15.62
N ARG A 221 2.85 -2.73 -15.92
CA ARG A 221 1.64 -3.34 -16.48
C ARG A 221 0.67 -3.74 -15.37
N SER A 222 -0.64 -3.62 -15.64
CA SER A 222 -1.67 -3.99 -14.65
C SER A 222 -1.56 -5.44 -14.19
N GLU A 223 -1.26 -6.38 -15.08
CA GLU A 223 -1.11 -7.79 -14.74
C GLU A 223 0.02 -8.05 -13.73
N ALA A 224 1.17 -7.43 -13.90
CA ALA A 224 2.28 -7.55 -12.94
C ALA A 224 1.90 -6.96 -11.57
N ARG A 225 1.09 -5.90 -11.55
CA ARG A 225 0.58 -5.30 -10.30
C ARG A 225 -0.45 -6.19 -9.63
N TYR A 226 -1.33 -6.82 -10.41
CA TYR A 226 -2.25 -7.84 -9.95
C TYR A 226 -1.51 -9.01 -9.29
N GLN A 227 -0.50 -9.57 -9.97
CA GLN A 227 0.31 -10.68 -9.43
C GLN A 227 0.97 -10.32 -8.10
N ARG A 228 1.51 -9.11 -7.96
CA ARG A 228 2.09 -8.63 -6.69
C ARG A 228 1.04 -8.49 -5.59
N ALA A 229 -0.13 -7.93 -5.91
CA ALA A 229 -1.22 -7.82 -4.95
C ALA A 229 -1.70 -9.21 -4.49
N MET A 230 -1.83 -10.16 -5.42
CA MET A 230 -2.20 -11.55 -5.09
C MET A 230 -1.12 -12.26 -4.26
N GLN A 231 0.15 -12.00 -4.54
CA GLN A 231 1.25 -12.53 -3.73
C GLN A 231 1.16 -11.98 -2.29
N LEU A 232 1.02 -10.67 -2.13
CA LEU A 232 0.88 -10.04 -0.81
C LEU A 232 -0.37 -10.54 -0.08
N TYR A 233 -1.49 -10.67 -0.79
CA TYR A 233 -2.72 -11.27 -0.28
C TYR A 233 -2.47 -12.69 0.25
N GLY A 234 -1.77 -13.54 -0.52
CA GLY A 234 -1.45 -14.90 -0.11
C GLY A 234 -0.53 -14.95 1.11
N GLU A 235 0.51 -14.11 1.15
CA GLU A 235 1.43 -13.99 2.28
C GLU A 235 0.71 -13.58 3.57
N ILE A 236 -0.20 -12.61 3.50
CA ILE A 236 -0.97 -12.13 4.67
C ILE A 236 -2.04 -13.15 5.07
N SER A 237 -2.75 -13.75 4.10
CA SER A 237 -3.77 -14.76 4.38
C SER A 237 -3.18 -16.00 5.07
N ALA A 238 -1.95 -16.38 4.72
CA ALA A 238 -1.26 -17.51 5.33
C ALA A 238 -0.94 -17.33 6.83
N ILE A 239 -0.89 -16.08 7.31
CA ILE A 239 -0.60 -15.76 8.72
C ILE A 239 -1.83 -15.29 9.49
N ALA A 240 -2.98 -15.13 8.82
CA ALA A 240 -4.23 -14.66 9.43
C ALA A 240 -4.85 -15.78 10.28
N GLN A 241 -4.96 -15.53 11.59
CA GLN A 241 -5.46 -16.50 12.57
C GLN A 241 -6.60 -15.95 13.43
N GLY A 242 -6.96 -14.67 13.28
CA GLY A 242 -7.99 -14.00 14.09
C GLY A 242 -9.43 -14.32 13.68
N GLY A 243 -9.62 -14.96 12.51
CA GLY A 243 -10.90 -15.33 11.91
C GLY A 243 -11.53 -16.63 12.44
N ASP A 244 -10.83 -17.42 13.28
CA ASP A 244 -11.28 -18.73 13.77
C ASP A 244 -12.53 -18.71 14.69
N TRP A 245 -13.16 -17.56 14.89
CA TRP A 245 -14.45 -17.46 15.59
C TRP A 245 -15.60 -17.51 14.60
N SER A 246 -15.90 -18.71 14.08
CA SER A 246 -17.21 -18.99 13.48
C SER A 246 -18.24 -18.98 14.60
N TYR A 247 -19.07 -17.94 14.67
CA TYR A 247 -20.29 -17.96 15.48
C TYR A 247 -21.19 -19.07 14.92
N CYS A 248 -21.19 -20.24 15.56
CA CYS A 248 -22.22 -21.24 15.34
C CYS A 248 -23.44 -20.76 16.09
N ASP A 249 -24.38 -20.13 15.39
CA ASP A 249 -25.69 -19.85 15.95
C ASP A 249 -26.32 -21.18 16.41
N PRO A 250 -26.61 -21.37 17.71
CA PRO A 250 -27.25 -22.59 18.21
C PRO A 250 -28.63 -22.86 17.57
N SER A 251 -29.24 -21.83 16.96
CA SER A 251 -30.55 -21.91 16.32
C SER A 251 -30.51 -22.29 14.83
N HIS A 252 -29.34 -22.26 14.18
CA HIS A 252 -29.18 -22.71 12.79
C HIS A 252 -29.01 -24.24 12.70
N LYS A 253 -30.09 -24.98 12.95
CA LYS A 253 -30.22 -26.36 12.52
C LYS A 253 -30.62 -26.40 11.05
N HIS A 254 -29.66 -26.32 10.12
CA HIS A 254 -29.72 -27.00 8.81
C HIS A 254 -28.35 -26.95 8.11
N GLY A 255 -27.75 -28.13 7.86
CA GLY A 255 -26.77 -28.30 6.78
C GLY A 255 -25.35 -28.78 7.09
N ALA A 256 -25.18 -29.88 7.83
CA ALA A 256 -24.05 -30.84 7.82
C ALA A 256 -22.58 -30.39 8.16
N PRO A 257 -21.77 -31.26 8.78
CA PRO A 257 -20.57 -30.87 9.53
C PRO A 257 -19.24 -31.15 8.81
N ARG A 258 -18.21 -30.34 9.04
CA ARG A 258 -16.80 -30.75 8.91
C ARG A 258 -16.12 -30.71 10.29
N ARG A 259 -15.69 -31.91 10.72
CA ARG A 259 -15.15 -32.31 12.03
C ARG A 259 -14.23 -31.29 12.74
N PRO A 260 -14.49 -30.98 14.01
CA PRO A 260 -13.45 -30.62 14.97
C PRO A 260 -13.03 -31.87 15.76
N THR A 261 -11.80 -32.33 15.57
CA THR A 261 -11.17 -33.31 16.47
C THR A 261 -10.30 -32.59 17.49
N ARG A 262 -10.80 -32.51 18.74
CA ARG A 262 -10.23 -33.17 19.94
C ARG A 262 -10.73 -32.42 21.18
N ARG A 263 -11.61 -33.10 21.93
CA ARG A 263 -12.20 -32.64 23.21
C ARG A 263 -11.13 -32.46 24.29
N SER A 264 -11.19 -31.35 25.02
CA SER A 264 -10.82 -31.28 26.44
C SER A 264 -12.09 -31.21 27.28
N PRO A 265 -12.17 -31.83 28.47
CA PRO A 265 -13.42 -31.97 29.22
C PRO A 265 -13.69 -30.78 30.13
N GLN A 266 -14.97 -30.38 30.16
CA GLN A 266 -15.68 -29.67 31.22
C GLN A 266 -15.09 -28.33 31.70
N GLN A 267 -15.56 -27.24 31.09
CA GLN A 267 -15.61 -25.94 31.75
C GLN A 267 -17.08 -25.49 31.81
N ILE A 268 -17.60 -25.42 33.03
CA ILE A 268 -18.96 -24.96 33.36
C ILE A 268 -19.04 -23.48 32.97
N ASN A 269 -20.00 -23.12 32.12
CA ASN A 269 -20.23 -21.74 31.69
C ASN A 269 -20.77 -20.92 32.88
N PRO A 270 -20.07 -19.87 33.36
CA PRO A 270 -20.51 -19.04 34.47
C PRO A 270 -21.70 -18.12 34.14
N TYR A 271 -22.15 -18.09 32.88
CA TYR A 271 -23.27 -17.28 32.41
C TYR A 271 -24.48 -18.11 31.95
N ALA A 272 -24.52 -19.41 32.26
CA ALA A 272 -25.71 -20.21 31.99
C ALA A 272 -26.85 -19.74 32.91
N ALA A 273 -27.93 -19.21 32.31
CA ALA A 273 -29.14 -18.88 33.05
C ALA A 273 -29.76 -20.16 33.66
N PRO A 274 -30.35 -20.10 34.87
CA PRO A 274 -30.98 -21.25 35.49
C PRO A 274 -32.14 -21.74 34.62
N ALA A 275 -32.14 -23.04 34.34
CA ALA A 275 -33.24 -23.67 33.61
C ALA A 275 -34.50 -23.67 34.51
N HIS A 276 -35.57 -23.07 34.01
CA HIS A 276 -36.93 -23.23 34.52
C HIS A 276 -37.61 -24.43 33.84
#